data_AF-A0A942U436-F1
#
_entry.id   AF-A0A942U436-F1
#
_cell.length_a   1.000
_cell.length_b   1.000
_cell.length_c   1.000
_cell.angle_alpha   90.00
_cell.angle_beta   90.00
_cell.angle_gamma   90.00
#
_symmetry.space_group_name_H-M   'P 1'
#
loop_
_entity.id
_entity.type
_entity.pdbx_description
1 polymer ?
#
loop_
_entity_poly.entity_id
_entity_poly.type
_entity_poly.pdbx_seq_one_letter_code
_entity_poly.pdbx_strand_id
1 'polypeptide(L)' 'MNNIGYMVYVIILFGLSGFMLLLTDAKKYKKAAQKKEQKVSLILGWINISIGIGLILFNWIYQNLVW' A
#
# COMPACT_ATOMS: atom_id res chain seq x y z
N MET A 1 -7.77 -24.90 8.36
CA MET A 1 -6.49 -24.25 8.01
C MET A 1 -6.76 -22.75 7.90
N ASN A 2 -6.50 -21.98 8.96
CA ASN A 2 -6.88 -20.56 9.03
C ASN A 2 -5.96 -19.69 8.15
N ASN A 3 -6.35 -19.49 6.89
CA ASN A 3 -5.64 -18.62 5.93
C ASN A 3 -5.69 -17.11 6.27
N ILE A 4 -6.41 -16.73 7.33
CA ILE A 4 -6.60 -15.34 7.77
C ILE A 4 -5.25 -14.69 8.14
N GLY A 5 -4.32 -15.45 8.72
CA GLY A 5 -3.00 -14.92 9.12
C GLY A 5 -2.14 -14.44 7.94
N TYR A 6 -2.18 -15.15 6.81
CA TYR A 6 -1.40 -14.78 5.61
C TYR A 6 -1.91 -13.48 5.00
N MET A 7 -3.23 -13.30 4.93
CA MET A 7 -3.85 -12.13 4.31
C MET A 7 -3.51 -10.84 5.07
N VAL A 8 -3.57 -10.88 6.41
CA VAL A 8 -3.16 -9.75 7.26
C VAL A 8 -1.67 -9.44 7.10
N TYR A 9 -0.83 -10.47 6.98
CA TYR A 9 0.60 -10.30 6.75
C TYR A 9 0.89 -9.57 5.44
N VAL A 10 0.24 -9.98 4.35
CA VAL A 10 0.35 -9.33 3.03
C VAL A 10 -0.13 -7.87 3.11
N ILE A 11 -1.25 -7.60 3.76
CA ILE A 11 -1.78 -6.24 3.94
C ILE A 11 -0.76 -5.34 4.68
N ILE A 12 -0.18 -5.83 5.77
CA ILE A 12 0.84 -5.10 6.53
C ILE A 12 2.10 -4.88 5.68
N LEU A 13 2.56 -5.89 4.94
CA LEU A 13 3.76 -5.81 4.13
C LEU A 13 3.61 -4.78 2.99
N PHE A 14 2.48 -4.78 2.29
CA PHE A 14 2.16 -3.81 1.24
C PHE A 14 1.93 -2.41 1.82
N GLY A 15 1.25 -2.29 2.96
CA GLY A 15 1.03 -1.02 3.65
C GLY A 15 2.33 -0.38 4.11
N LEU A 16 3.19 -1.13 4.82
CA LEU A 16 4.48 -0.64 5.31
C LEU A 16 5.43 -0.29 4.15
N SER A 17 5.48 -1.10 3.10
CA SER A 17 6.35 -0.83 1.94
C SER A 17 5.90 0.42 1.19
N GLY A 18 4.58 0.59 0.96
CA GLY A 18 4.02 1.81 0.36
C GLY A 18 4.28 3.06 1.22
N PHE A 19 4.16 2.92 2.55
CA PHE A 19 4.41 4.01 3.49
C PHE A 19 5.90 4.40 3.55
N MET A 20 6.82 3.42 3.51
CA MET A 20 8.27 3.67 3.44
C MET A 20 8.67 4.39 2.16
N LEU A 21 8.11 4.02 1.01
CA LEU A 21 8.33 4.72 -0.27
C LEU A 21 7.85 6.19 -0.21
N LEU A 22 6.70 6.43 0.41
CA LEU A 22 6.17 7.80 0.60
C LEU A 22 6.99 8.63 1.58
N LEU A 23 7.48 8.04 2.67
CA LEU A 23 8.24 8.77 3.69
C LEU A 23 9.69 9.04 3.26
N THR A 24 10.34 8.05 2.65
CA THR A 24 11.78 8.08 2.40
C THR A 24 12.05 8.65 1.01
N ASP A 25 11.56 7.98 -0.03
CA ASP A 25 11.81 8.37 -1.41
C ASP A 25 11.12 9.68 -1.77
N ALA A 26 9.82 9.85 -1.48
CA ALA A 26 9.13 11.09 -1.87
C ALA A 26 9.70 12.34 -1.16
N LYS A 27 10.18 12.23 0.09
CA LYS A 27 10.86 13.35 0.78
C LYS A 27 12.28 13.57 0.24
N LYS A 28 13.02 12.51 -0.08
CA LYS A 28 14.39 12.59 -0.61
C LYS A 28 14.39 13.19 -2.02
N TYR A 29 13.51 12.75 -2.90
CA TYR A 29 13.36 13.29 -4.25
C TYR A 29 12.84 14.73 -4.28
N LYS A 30 11.99 15.11 -3.31
CA LYS A 30 11.59 16.52 -3.11
C LYS A 30 12.79 17.40 -2.76
N LYS A 31 13.70 16.92 -1.90
CA LYS A 31 14.95 17.65 -1.54
C LYS A 31 15.94 17.72 -2.71
N ALA A 32 15.97 16.73 -3.59
CA ALA A 32 16.89 16.66 -4.73
C ALA A 32 16.38 17.39 -5.99
N ALA A 33 15.24 18.10 -5.93
CA ALA A 33 14.57 18.74 -7.07
C ALA A 33 14.24 17.79 -8.25
N GLN A 34 14.27 16.47 -8.03
CA GLN A 34 13.96 15.46 -9.05
C GLN A 34 12.45 15.22 -9.14
N LYS A 35 11.74 16.16 -9.77
CA LYS A 35 10.28 16.15 -9.89
C LYS A 35 9.70 14.90 -10.57
N LYS A 36 10.46 14.26 -11.48
CA LYS A 36 10.03 13.05 -12.21
C LYS A 36 10.04 11.82 -11.29
N GLU A 37 11.16 11.59 -10.60
CA GLU A 37 11.34 10.49 -9.65
C GLU A 37 10.41 10.61 -8.44
N GLN A 38 10.18 11.85 -7.98
CA GLN A 38 9.23 12.15 -6.91
C GLN A 38 7.80 11.72 -7.27
N LYS A 39 7.34 12.02 -8.50
CA LYS A 39 6.01 11.61 -8.97
C LYS A 39 5.89 10.09 -9.05
N VAL A 40 6.92 9.41 -9.57
CA VAL A 40 6.93 7.95 -9.67
C VAL A 40 6.86 7.32 -8.27
N SER A 41 7.63 7.82 -7.31
CA SER A 41 7.60 7.32 -5.92
C SER A 41 6.26 7.57 -5.22
N LEU A 42 5.63 8.73 -5.47
CA LEU A 42 4.28 9.03 -4.97
C LEU A 42 3.24 8.07 -5.56
N ILE A 43 3.28 7.82 -6.87
CA ILE A 43 2.37 6.91 -7.56
C ILE A 43 2.54 5.48 -7.04
N LEU A 44 3.78 4.99 -6.95
CA LEU A 44 4.08 3.64 -6.44
C LEU A 44 3.66 3.47 -4.98
N GLY A 45 3.92 4.46 -4.13
CA GLY A 45 3.47 4.45 -2.74
C GLY A 45 1.95 4.41 -2.60
N TRP A 46 1.24 5.25 -3.38
CA TRP A 46 -0.22 5.26 -3.40
C TRP A 46 -0.81 3.96 -3.96
N ILE A 47 -0.20 3.34 -4.98
CA ILE A 47 -0.64 2.04 -5.51
C ILE A 47 -0.54 0.97 -4.42
N ASN A 48 0.59 0.89 -3.69
CA ASN A 48 0.77 -0.08 -2.61
C ASN A 48 -0.26 0.09 -1.49
N ILE A 49 -0.53 1.34 -1.08
CA ILE A 49 -1.57 1.64 -0.09
C ILE A 49 -2.96 1.27 -0.61
N SER A 50 -3.27 1.59 -1.88
CA SER A 50 -4.54 1.26 -2.52
C SER A 50 -4.79 -0.24 -2.58
N ILE A 51 -3.75 -1.04 -2.88
CA ILE A 51 -3.84 -2.50 -2.90
C ILE A 51 -4.16 -3.04 -1.49
N GLY A 52 -3.47 -2.54 -0.46
CA GLY A 52 -3.74 -2.94 0.93
C GLY A 52 -5.17 -2.61 1.38
N ILE A 53 -5.65 -1.40 1.07
CA ILE A 53 -7.03 -0.97 1.36
C ILE A 53 -8.04 -1.78 0.55
N GLY A 54 -7.76 -2.04 -0.72
CA GLY A 54 -8.61 -2.83 -1.61
C GLY A 54 -8.79 -4.27 -1.12
N LEU A 55 -7.73 -4.89 -0.59
CA LEU A 55 -7.81 -6.21 0.04
C LEU A 55 -8.69 -6.23 1.29
N ILE A 56 -8.61 -5.18 2.14
CA ILE A 56 -9.47 -5.03 3.32
C ILE A 56 -10.94 -4.86 2.89
N LEU A 57 -11.20 -3.97 1.95
CA LEU A 57 -12.54 -3.73 1.42
C LEU A 57 -13.13 -4.98 0.76
N PHE A 58 -12.33 -5.68 -0.03
CA PHE A 58 -12.75 -6.93 -0.67
C PHE A 58 -13.11 -7.99 0.37
N ASN A 59 -12.27 -8.16 1.39
CA ASN A 59 -12.55 -9.09 2.48
C ASN A 59 -13.82 -8.70 3.27
N TRP A 60 -14.02 -7.40 3.51
CA TRP A 60 -15.22 -6.90 4.20
C TRP A 60 -16.49 -7.10 3.37
N ILE A 61 -16.46 -6.79 2.07
CA ILE A 61 -17.58 -7.05 1.15
C ILE A 61 -17.88 -8.55 1.10
N TYR A 62 -16.86 -9.39 0.97
CA TYR A 62 -17.06 -10.83 0.89
C TYR A 62 -17.69 -11.40 2.16
N GLN A 63 -17.27 -10.95 3.34
CA GLN A 63 -17.81 -11.40 4.62
C GLN A 63 -19.23 -10.86 4.92
N ASN A 64 -19.61 -9.71 4.36
CA ASN A 64 -20.81 -8.99 4.79
C ASN A 64 -21.92 -8.95 3.71
N LEU A 65 -21.58 -9.19 2.43
CA LEU A 65 -22.52 -9.18 1.31
C LEU A 65 -22.66 -10.53 0.61
N VAL A 66 -21.67 -11.43 0.73
CA VAL A 66 -21.65 -12.72 0.02
C VAL A 66 -21.94 -13.90 0.97
N TRP A 67 -21.62 -13.76 2.25
CA TRP A 67 -21.96 -14.70 3.33
C TRP A 67 -23.01 -14.08 4.25
#